data_AF-I6TJQ0-F1
#
_entry.id   AF-I6TJQ0-F1
#
_cell.length_a   1.000
_cell.length_b   1.000
_cell.length_c   1.000
_cell.angle_alpha   90.00
_cell.angle_beta   90.00
_cell.angle_gamma   90.00
#
_symmetry.space_group_name_H-M   'P 1'
#
loop_
_entity.id
_entity.type
_entity.pdbx_description
1 polymer ?
#
loop_
_entity_poly.entity_id
_entity_poly.type
_entity_poly.pdbx_seq_one_letter_code
_entity_poly.pdbx_strand_id
1 'polypeptide(L)'
;MAYIITEKCISCHRCLSACPTGAIATDGTTFSINADLCNECQGYYGVPQCRAGCPTNGGCVPAEPTDLSLRAKLETATDYWSAWFEVYNQRVARLKAAQYEDYWQHWFESYSQNLQKLQTQAKDGTTVALVP
;
A
#
# COMPACT_ATOMS: atom_id res chain seq x y z
N MET A 1 16.05 -12.71 -11.27
CA MET A 1 16.39 -11.31 -10.94
C MET A 1 15.93 -11.04 -9.52
N ALA A 2 16.77 -10.47 -8.64
CA ALA A 2 16.41 -10.34 -7.23
C ALA A 2 15.59 -9.07 -6.93
N TYR A 3 14.89 -9.07 -5.80
CA TYR A 3 14.31 -7.87 -5.18
C TYR A 3 15.35 -7.22 -4.25
N ILE A 4 15.24 -5.92 -4.03
CA ILE A 4 16.04 -5.16 -3.06
C ILE A 4 15.15 -4.46 -2.04
N ILE A 5 15.70 -4.22 -0.86
CA ILE A 5 15.09 -3.36 0.16
C ILE A 5 15.62 -1.94 -0.03
N THR A 6 14.74 -0.94 0.04
CA THR A 6 15.10 0.47 -0.15
C THR A 6 15.01 1.24 1.16
N GLU A 7 15.41 2.51 1.14
CA GLU A 7 15.25 3.49 2.21
C GLU A 7 13.79 3.73 2.63
N LYS A 8 12.81 3.31 1.83
CA LYS A 8 11.37 3.38 2.17
C LYS A 8 10.93 2.24 3.09
N CYS A 9 11.84 1.37 3.50
CA CYS A 9 11.56 0.36 4.51
C CYS A 9 11.39 1.03 5.88
N ILE A 10 10.31 0.66 6.59
CA ILE A 10 10.00 1.16 7.95
C ILE A 10 10.26 0.09 9.02
N SER A 11 11.07 -0.92 8.69
CA SER A 11 11.44 -2.02 9.59
C SER A 11 10.26 -2.69 10.32
N CYS A 12 9.13 -2.87 9.63
CA CYS A 12 7.90 -3.45 10.21
C CYS A 12 7.91 -4.99 10.34
N HIS A 13 9.01 -5.66 10.01
CA HIS A 13 9.23 -7.11 10.06
C HIS A 13 8.29 -8.02 9.24
N ARG A 14 7.30 -7.48 8.53
CA ARG A 14 6.29 -8.26 7.80
C ARG A 14 6.87 -9.13 6.67
N CYS A 15 7.97 -8.71 6.06
CA CYS A 15 8.56 -9.43 4.94
C CYS A 15 9.34 -10.68 5.35
N LEU A 16 9.86 -10.77 6.59
CA LEU A 16 10.65 -11.94 7.03
C LEU A 16 9.83 -13.23 6.96
N SER A 17 8.64 -13.22 7.55
CA SER A 17 7.77 -14.40 7.60
C SER A 17 7.09 -14.71 6.26
N ALA A 18 7.06 -13.73 5.35
CA ALA A 18 6.44 -13.87 4.04
C ALA A 18 7.38 -14.48 2.99
N CYS A 19 8.70 -14.49 3.22
CA CYS A 19 9.67 -14.99 2.25
C CYS A 19 9.80 -16.52 2.33
N PRO A 20 9.39 -17.28 1.30
CA PRO A 20 9.39 -18.74 1.37
C PRO A 20 10.79 -19.36 1.34
N THR A 21 11.78 -18.66 0.79
CA THR A 21 13.17 -19.13 0.68
C THR A 21 14.07 -18.63 1.80
N GLY A 22 13.55 -17.82 2.72
CA GLY A 22 14.35 -17.20 3.78
C GLY A 22 15.41 -16.22 3.26
N ALA A 23 15.22 -15.64 2.06
CA ALA A 23 16.17 -14.73 1.45
C ALA A 23 16.32 -13.38 2.18
N ILE A 24 15.41 -13.04 3.10
CA ILE A 24 15.41 -11.75 3.80
C ILE A 24 16.13 -11.88 5.14
N ALA A 25 17.17 -11.06 5.32
CA ALA A 25 17.94 -10.96 6.56
C ALA A 25 17.83 -9.56 7.18
N THR A 26 18.17 -9.46 8.46
CA THR A 26 18.22 -8.19 9.20
C THR A 26 19.38 -8.18 10.18
N ASP A 27 19.95 -7.00 10.39
CA ASP A 27 20.94 -6.70 11.44
C ASP A 27 20.30 -6.08 12.70
N GLY A 28 18.96 -6.01 12.74
CA GLY A 28 18.19 -5.39 13.82
C GLY A 28 17.73 -3.96 13.51
N THR A 29 18.29 -3.30 12.49
CA THR A 29 17.89 -1.93 12.09
C THR A 29 17.48 -1.84 10.63
N THR A 30 18.19 -2.56 9.76
CA THR A 30 17.96 -2.58 8.33
C THR A 30 17.65 -3.99 7.85
N PHE A 31 17.09 -4.05 6.64
CA PHE A 31 16.71 -5.29 5.98
C PHE A 31 17.45 -5.40 4.65
N SER A 32 17.87 -6.61 4.31
CA SER A 32 18.51 -6.91 3.04
C SER A 32 17.96 -8.22 2.46
N ILE A 33 18.02 -8.34 1.14
CA ILE A 33 17.65 -9.56 0.42
C ILE A 33 18.91 -10.18 -0.14
N ASN A 34 19.16 -11.44 0.20
CA ASN A 34 20.19 -12.24 -0.44
C ASN A 34 19.72 -12.63 -1.85
N ALA A 35 20.42 -12.12 -2.87
CA ALA A 35 20.08 -12.34 -4.27
C ALA A 35 20.17 -13.82 -4.69
N ASP A 36 21.06 -14.60 -4.07
CA ASP A 36 21.25 -16.01 -4.40
C ASP A 36 20.11 -16.90 -3.89
N LEU A 37 19.40 -16.44 -2.85
CA LEU A 37 18.25 -17.12 -2.26
C LEU A 37 16.91 -16.59 -2.80
N CYS A 38 16.91 -15.41 -3.40
CA CYS A 38 15.70 -14.77 -3.91
C CYS A 38 15.31 -15.38 -5.26
N ASN A 39 14.27 -16.22 -5.25
CA ASN A 39 13.71 -16.81 -6.47
C ASN A 39 12.43 -16.09 -6.94
N GLU A 40 12.21 -14.85 -6.51
CA GLU A 40 11.00 -14.06 -6.83
C GLU A 40 9.69 -14.74 -6.37
N CYS A 41 9.77 -15.62 -5.36
CA CYS A 41 8.67 -16.50 -4.91
C CYS A 41 8.19 -17.52 -5.95
N GLN A 42 8.92 -17.73 -7.05
CA GLN A 42 8.58 -18.72 -8.07
C GLN A 42 8.48 -20.13 -7.46
N GLY A 43 7.46 -20.88 -7.86
CA GLY A 43 7.17 -22.21 -7.31
C GLY A 43 6.47 -22.22 -5.94
N TYR A 44 6.30 -21.05 -5.29
CA TYR A 44 5.57 -20.93 -4.03
C TYR A 44 4.31 -20.08 -4.17
N TYR A 45 4.42 -18.91 -4.82
CA TYR A 45 3.33 -17.96 -4.99
C TYR A 45 3.34 -17.37 -6.39
N GLY A 46 2.16 -16.94 -6.87
CA GLY A 46 2.05 -16.19 -8.12
C GLY A 46 2.56 -14.75 -8.03
N VAL A 47 2.92 -14.28 -6.83
CA VAL A 47 3.46 -12.93 -6.61
C VAL A 47 4.56 -12.91 -5.55
N PRO A 48 5.53 -11.97 -5.67
CA PRO A 48 6.51 -11.68 -4.64
C PRO A 48 5.86 -11.17 -3.35
N GLN A 49 5.81 -12.03 -2.33
CA GLN A 49 5.10 -11.75 -1.08
C GLN A 49 5.69 -10.58 -0.30
N CYS A 50 7.03 -10.42 -0.33
CA CYS A 50 7.73 -9.33 0.32
C CYS A 50 7.30 -7.94 -0.19
N ARG A 51 7.01 -7.82 -1.50
CA ARG A 51 6.47 -6.61 -2.11
C ARG A 51 4.97 -6.46 -1.89
N ALA A 52 4.20 -7.54 -2.11
CA ALA A 52 2.74 -7.53 -1.96
C ALA A 52 2.30 -7.15 -0.54
N GLY A 53 3.05 -7.59 0.48
CA GLY A 53 2.80 -7.26 1.88
C GLY A 53 3.45 -5.96 2.36
N CYS A 54 4.20 -5.22 1.52
CA CYS A 54 4.95 -4.05 1.95
C CYS A 54 4.02 -2.85 2.21
N PRO A 55 3.88 -2.35 3.45
CA PRO A 55 2.94 -1.27 3.76
C PRO A 55 3.29 0.06 3.10
N THR A 56 4.57 0.28 2.77
CA THR A 56 5.02 1.50 2.10
C THR A 56 4.98 1.39 0.57
N ASN A 57 4.67 0.22 0.01
CA ASN A 57 4.72 -0.13 -1.41
C ASN A 57 6.08 0.09 -2.12
N GLY A 58 7.05 0.72 -1.44
CA GLY A 58 8.35 1.07 -1.99
C GLY A 58 9.52 0.52 -1.17
N GLY A 59 9.28 -0.12 -0.02
CA GLY A 59 10.33 -0.68 0.81
C GLY A 59 10.95 -1.96 0.24
N CYS A 60 10.26 -2.67 -0.66
CA CYS A 60 10.79 -3.81 -1.40
C CYS A 60 10.42 -3.68 -2.89
N VAL A 61 11.43 -3.57 -3.75
CA VAL A 61 11.27 -3.29 -5.19
C VAL A 61 12.18 -4.20 -6.03
N PRO A 62 11.89 -4.43 -7.33
CA PRO A 62 12.80 -5.14 -8.21
C PRO A 62 14.18 -4.44 -8.26
N ALA A 63 15.27 -5.21 -8.23
CA ALA A 63 16.64 -4.67 -8.23
C ALA A 63 16.96 -3.85 -9.49
N GLU A 64 16.55 -4.37 -10.64
CA GLU A 64 16.65 -3.67 -11.90
C GLU A 64 15.28 -3.07 -12.23
N PRO A 65 15.21 -1.81 -12.71
CA PRO A 65 14.01 -1.33 -13.36
C PRO A 65 13.71 -2.31 -14.49
N THR A 66 12.54 -2.96 -14.44
CA THR A 66 12.04 -3.71 -15.57
C THR A 66 11.96 -2.74 -16.73
N ASP A 67 12.96 -2.77 -17.60
CA ASP A 67 12.95 -2.01 -18.82
C ASP A 67 11.68 -2.40 -19.56
N LEU A 68 10.74 -1.46 -19.68
CA LEU A 68 9.54 -1.62 -20.49
C LEU A 68 9.87 -1.96 -21.96
N SER A 69 11.14 -1.91 -22.36
CA SER A 69 11.61 -2.30 -23.69
C SER A 69 11.83 -3.81 -23.88
N LEU A 70 11.85 -4.65 -22.84
CA LEU A 70 11.96 -6.12 -23.03
C LEU A 70 10.59 -6.80 -23.26
N ARG A 71 9.73 -6.20 -24.09
CA ARG A 71 8.44 -6.77 -24.55
C ARG A 71 8.61 -7.85 -25.64
N ALA A 72 9.70 -8.63 -25.64
CA ALA A 72 9.99 -9.52 -26.77
C ALA A 72 10.02 -11.03 -26.46
N LYS A 73 9.96 -11.50 -25.21
CA LYS A 73 9.91 -12.96 -24.93
C LYS A 73 9.17 -13.34 -23.66
N LEU A 74 7.84 -13.25 -23.64
CA LEU A 74 6.97 -14.38 -23.26
C LEU A 74 5.52 -14.01 -23.59
N GLU A 75 4.99 -14.71 -24.58
CA GLU A 75 3.65 -14.55 -25.10
C GLU A 75 2.63 -15.22 -24.17
N THR A 76 1.45 -14.63 -24.13
CA THR A 76 0.19 -15.18 -23.58
C THR A 76 0.07 -15.22 -22.05
N ALA A 77 -0.62 -14.19 -21.56
CA ALA A 77 -1.16 -13.96 -20.21
C ALA A 77 -0.22 -13.31 -19.16
N THR A 78 -0.57 -12.06 -18.85
CA THR A 78 -0.68 -11.54 -17.48
C THR A 78 0.59 -11.44 -16.62
N ASP A 79 1.19 -10.24 -16.57
CA ASP A 79 1.61 -9.71 -15.27
C ASP A 79 0.54 -8.72 -14.78
N TYR A 80 -0.63 -9.28 -14.43
CA TYR A 80 -1.76 -8.56 -13.84
C TYR A 80 -1.29 -7.65 -12.69
N TRP A 81 -0.29 -8.09 -11.94
CA TRP A 81 0.23 -7.37 -10.78
C TRP A 81 1.04 -6.15 -11.17
N SER A 82 1.89 -6.22 -12.20
CA SER A 82 2.56 -5.03 -12.72
C SER A 82 1.57 -3.98 -13.21
N ALA A 83 0.54 -4.39 -13.96
CA ALA A 83 -0.53 -3.48 -14.39
C ALA A 83 -1.34 -2.91 -13.22
N TRP A 84 -1.68 -3.74 -12.23
CA TRP A 84 -2.40 -3.31 -11.03
C TRP A 84 -1.59 -2.31 -10.20
N PHE A 85 -0.31 -2.58 -9.94
CA PHE A 85 0.56 -1.71 -9.15
C PHE A 85 0.77 -0.36 -9.85
N GLU A 86 0.88 -0.33 -11.17
CA GLU A 86 1.00 0.90 -11.93
C GLU A 86 -0.26 1.78 -11.77
N VAL A 87 -1.45 1.19 -11.97
CA VAL A 87 -2.74 1.89 -11.76
C VAL A 87 -2.90 2.36 -10.31
N TYR A 88 -2.55 1.51 -9.34
CA TYR A 88 -2.62 1.84 -7.91
C TYR A 88 -1.69 3.03 -7.59
N ASN A 89 -0.43 2.97 -8.01
CA ASN A 89 0.55 4.02 -7.74
C ASN A 89 0.14 5.35 -8.37
N GLN A 90 -0.40 5.35 -9.60
CA GLN A 90 -0.93 6.55 -10.25
C GLN A 90 -2.11 7.14 -9.47
N ARG A 91 -3.03 6.31 -8.98
CA ARG A 91 -4.16 6.77 -8.16
C ARG A 91 -3.70 7.36 -6.83
N VAL A 92 -2.75 6.72 -6.15
CA VAL A 92 -2.17 7.23 -4.90
C VAL A 92 -1.45 8.56 -5.13
N ALA A 93 -0.68 8.68 -6.23
CA ALA A 93 -0.02 9.93 -6.58
C ALA A 93 -1.05 11.05 -6.83
N ARG A 94 -2.13 10.75 -7.56
CA ARG A 94 -3.24 11.69 -7.78
C ARG A 94 -3.92 12.10 -6.47
N LEU A 95 -4.17 11.16 -5.56
CA LEU A 95 -4.78 11.45 -4.25
C LEU A 95 -3.88 12.35 -3.40
N LYS A 96 -2.56 12.08 -3.38
CA LYS A 96 -1.58 12.93 -2.68
C LYS A 96 -1.49 14.32 -3.30
N ALA A 97 -1.53 14.41 -4.63
CA ALA A 97 -1.50 15.68 -5.36
C ALA A 97 -2.80 16.48 -5.22
N ALA A 98 -3.93 15.81 -5.00
CA ALA A 98 -5.23 16.46 -4.87
C ALA A 98 -5.41 17.27 -3.56
N GLN A 99 -4.39 17.34 -2.69
CA GLN A 99 -4.38 18.12 -1.44
C GLN A 99 -5.76 18.21 -0.77
N TYR A 100 -6.34 17.05 -0.46
CA TYR A 100 -7.48 16.98 0.47
C TYR A 100 -6.97 17.18 1.90
N GLU A 101 -6.32 18.31 2.17
CA GLU A 101 -5.76 18.61 3.51
C GLU A 101 -6.88 18.81 4.53
N ASP A 102 -8.05 19.26 4.08
CA ASP A 102 -9.14 19.66 4.96
C ASP A 102 -10.33 18.71 4.97
N TYR A 103 -10.27 17.54 4.32
CA TYR A 103 -11.42 16.61 4.28
C TYR A 103 -11.88 16.24 5.70
N TRP A 104 -10.95 15.85 6.57
CA TRP A 104 -11.25 15.45 7.93
C TRP A 104 -11.69 16.62 8.80
N GLN A 105 -11.10 17.81 8.60
CA GLN A 105 -11.50 19.01 9.31
C GLN A 105 -12.94 19.41 8.93
N HIS A 106 -13.24 19.43 7.63
CA HIS A 106 -14.57 19.74 7.12
C HIS A 106 -15.62 18.74 7.58
N TRP A 107 -15.30 17.44 7.55
CA TRP A 107 -16.17 16.40 8.07
C TRP A 107 -16.44 16.57 9.57
N PHE A 108 -15.39 16.79 10.37
CA PHE A 108 -15.50 16.93 11.82
C PHE A 108 -16.31 18.16 12.22
N GLU A 109 -16.09 19.29 11.54
CA GLU A 109 -16.84 20.52 11.77
C GLU A 109 -18.33 20.34 11.41
N SER A 110 -18.63 19.72 10.28
CA SER A 110 -20.01 19.41 9.88
C SER A 110 -20.69 18.47 10.89
N TYR A 111 -20.01 17.41 11.31
CA TYR A 111 -20.54 16.45 12.28
C TYR A 111 -20.81 17.10 13.64
N SER A 112 -19.86 17.86 14.17
CA SER A 112 -19.97 18.51 15.48
C SER A 112 -21.08 19.56 15.53
N GLN A 113 -21.25 20.35 14.46
CA GLN A 113 -22.36 21.30 14.33
C GLN A 113 -23.72 20.60 14.33
N ASN A 114 -23.84 19.49 13.60
CA ASN A 114 -25.09 18.73 13.56
C ASN A 114 -25.40 18.07 14.91
N LEU A 115 -24.39 17.54 15.59
CA LEU A 115 -24.54 16.99 16.94
C LEU A 115 -25.04 18.07 17.92
N GLN A 116 -24.46 19.27 17.87
CA GLN A 116 -24.87 20.38 18.73
C GLN A 116 -26.33 20.79 18.47
N LYS A 117 -26.76 20.86 17.21
CA LYS A 117 -28.16 21.13 16.84
C LYS A 117 -29.13 20.08 17.39
N LEU A 118 -28.78 18.80 17.27
CA LEU A 118 -29.60 17.71 17.80
C LEU A 118 -29.69 17.77 19.33
N GLN A 119 -28.59 18.12 20.01
CA GLN A 119 -28.56 18.27 21.47
C GLN A 119 -29.37 19.47 21.96
N THR A 120 -29.38 20.60 21.25
CA THR A 120 -30.23 21.75 21.62
C THR A 120 -31.71 21.45 21.37
N GLN A 121 -32.05 20.85 20.22
CA GLN A 121 -33.42 20.44 19.91
C GLN A 121 -33.99 19.45 20.93
N ALA A 122 -33.17 18.50 21.41
CA ALA A 122 -33.55 17.56 22.47
C ALA A 122 -33.79 18.26 23.83
N LYS A 123 -33.06 19.34 24.14
CA LYS A 123 -33.25 20.12 25.38
C LYS A 123 -34.49 21.01 25.33
N ASP A 124 -34.83 21.53 24.16
CA ASP A 124 -35.96 22.45 23.97
C ASP A 124 -37.31 21.72 23.73
N GLY A 125 -37.34 20.39 23.87
CA GLY A 125 -38.57 19.59 23.71
C GLY A 125 -39.14 19.58 22.29
N THR A 126 -38.35 19.99 21.29
CA THR A 126 -38.77 19.99 19.89
C THR A 126 -38.58 18.59 19.31
N THR A 127 -39.63 17.99 18.76
CA THR A 127 -39.55 16.68 18.10
C THR A 127 -38.50 16.68 16.99
N VAL A 128 -37.42 15.93 17.20
CA VAL A 128 -36.37 15.70 16.21
C VAL A 128 -36.94 14.83 15.11
N ALA A 129 -37.19 15.43 13.94
CA ALA A 129 -37.50 14.65 12.74
C ALA A 129 -36.23 13.88 12.35
N LEU A 130 -36.22 12.58 12.64
CA LEU A 130 -35.25 11.65 12.06
C LEU A 130 -35.50 11.65 10.55
N VAL A 131 -34.65 12.36 9.82
CA VAL A 131 -34.61 12.27 8.35
C VAL A 131 -34.12 10.85 8.00
N PRO A 132 -34.80 10.12 7.11
CA PRO A 132 -34.40 8.78 6.69
C PRO A 132 -33.04 8.74 5.97
#